data_AF-W7FQN3-F1
#
_entry.id   AF-W7FQN3-F1
#
_cell.length_a   1.000
_cell.length_b   1.000
_cell.length_c   1.000
_cell.angle_alpha   90.00
_cell.angle_beta   90.00
_cell.angle_gamma   90.00
#
_symmetry.space_group_name_H-M   'P 1'
#
loop_
_entity.id
_entity.type
_entity.pdbx_description
1 polymer ?
#
loop_
_entity_poly.entity_id
_entity_poly.type
_entity_poly.pdbx_seq_one_letter_code
_entity_poly.pdbx_strand_id
1 'polypeptide(L)'
;MCGCGLGSVAGSIGLFGAVAINIWKPAALDAAITAALNANAVKIAAAANAASAAEIIKLIKLTLLVPNIAGQPFETFFTATPYKNVANITQVVYSEFAQKCITRSSGSLRLLFSDIKRDIPFCQSVWNQAPAVSRTGEHISGIDFIHRTVQNIVTQAEEPANAAAKIAEATEIATIKAAEEKTIEAANEKKK
;
A
#
# COMPACT_ATOMS: atom_id res chain seq x y z
N MET A 1 -26.47 0.73 26.51
CA MET A 1 -25.70 -0.38 25.92
C MET A 1 -24.31 -0.41 26.54
N CYS A 2 -24.12 -1.24 27.58
CA CYS A 2 -22.80 -1.70 28.02
C CYS A 2 -22.48 -2.97 27.23
N GLY A 3 -21.30 -3.04 26.61
CA GLY A 3 -20.90 -4.24 25.86
C GLY A 3 -19.44 -4.19 25.44
N CYS A 4 -18.61 -4.91 26.18
CA CYS A 4 -17.29 -5.45 25.82
C CYS A 4 -16.26 -4.52 25.15
N GLY A 5 -15.57 -3.72 25.98
CA GLY A 5 -14.37 -2.95 25.61
C GLY A 5 -13.10 -3.33 26.37
N LEU A 6 -12.95 -4.57 26.87
CA LEU A 6 -11.82 -4.97 27.73
C LEU A 6 -11.17 -6.31 27.33
N GLY A 7 -11.19 -6.66 26.04
CA GLY A 7 -10.72 -7.97 25.56
C GLY A 7 -9.25 -8.07 25.13
N SER A 8 -8.54 -6.96 24.90
CA SER A 8 -7.31 -7.01 24.09
C SER A 8 -5.99 -7.00 24.85
N VAL A 9 -6.01 -6.87 26.18
CA VAL A 9 -4.79 -6.92 27.03
C VAL A 9 -4.91 -7.96 28.16
N ALA A 10 -6.12 -8.20 28.66
CA ALA A 10 -6.36 -9.22 29.70
C ALA A 10 -6.31 -10.65 29.16
N GLY A 11 -6.61 -10.88 27.88
CA GLY A 11 -6.53 -12.22 27.26
C GLY A 11 -5.10 -12.76 27.20
N SER A 12 -4.12 -11.88 27.02
CA SER A 12 -2.69 -12.25 27.00
C SER A 12 -2.18 -12.53 28.42
N ILE A 13 -2.58 -11.74 29.41
CA ILE A 13 -2.19 -11.95 30.82
C ILE A 13 -2.85 -13.23 31.37
N GLY A 14 -4.07 -13.56 30.94
CA GLY A 14 -4.78 -14.78 31.33
C GLY A 14 -4.16 -16.06 30.75
N LEU A 15 -3.61 -16.02 29.53
CA LEU A 15 -2.96 -17.19 28.91
C LEU A 15 -1.57 -17.47 29.51
N PHE A 16 -0.90 -16.43 30.04
CA PHE A 16 0.39 -16.55 30.72
C PHE A 16 0.29 -16.60 32.24
N GLY A 17 -0.92 -16.51 32.82
CA GLY A 17 -1.16 -16.47 34.26
C GLY A 17 -0.67 -17.70 35.05
N ALA A 18 -0.29 -18.78 34.36
CA ALA A 18 0.27 -20.00 34.96
C ALA A 18 1.77 -20.24 34.66
N VAL A 19 2.38 -19.50 33.73
CA VAL A 19 3.79 -19.69 33.37
C VAL A 19 4.63 -18.65 34.12
N ALA A 20 5.01 -19.04 35.34
CA ALA A 20 6.21 -18.64 36.05
C ALA A 20 6.59 -17.14 36.02
N ILE A 21 6.29 -16.51 37.16
CA ILE A 21 6.94 -15.32 37.69
C ILE A 21 8.47 -15.40 37.48
N ASN A 22 9.03 -14.27 37.04
CA ASN A 22 10.46 -13.91 37.00
C ASN A 22 11.24 -14.31 35.73
N ILE A 23 11.44 -13.32 34.85
CA ILE A 23 12.35 -13.30 33.68
C ILE A 23 11.86 -14.17 32.53
N TRP A 24 11.34 -13.55 31.47
CA TRP A 24 11.03 -14.30 30.25
C TRP A 24 12.34 -14.81 29.67
N LYS A 25 12.51 -16.13 29.62
CA LYS A 25 13.66 -16.73 28.93
C LYS A 25 13.58 -16.28 27.46
N PRO A 26 14.71 -16.01 26.76
CA PRO A 26 14.68 -15.47 25.38
C PRO A 26 13.71 -16.19 24.43
N ALA A 27 13.62 -17.52 24.55
CA ALA A 27 12.69 -18.33 23.78
C ALA A 27 11.19 -18.04 24.05
N ALA A 28 10.82 -17.68 25.29
CA ALA A 28 9.46 -17.31 25.64
C ALA A 28 9.10 -15.92 25.11
N LEU A 29 10.05 -14.98 25.13
CA LEU A 29 9.89 -13.66 24.54
C LEU A 29 9.74 -13.73 23.01
N ASP A 30 10.59 -14.52 22.34
CA ASP A 30 10.49 -14.74 20.90
C ASP A 30 9.14 -15.38 20.51
N ALA A 31 8.66 -16.35 21.29
CA ALA A 31 7.36 -16.98 21.08
C ALA A 31 6.21 -15.97 21.25
N ALA A 32 6.27 -15.11 22.27
CA ALA A 32 5.28 -14.07 22.50
C ALA A 32 5.27 -13.00 21.42
N ILE A 33 6.44 -12.55 20.96
CA ILE A 33 6.58 -11.65 19.80
C ILE A 33 5.95 -12.29 18.57
N THR A 34 6.28 -13.53 18.28
CA THR A 34 5.73 -14.26 17.12
C THR A 34 4.20 -14.36 17.20
N ALA A 35 3.66 -14.72 18.36
CA ALA A 35 2.22 -14.82 18.57
C ALA A 35 1.52 -13.46 18.39
N ALA A 36 2.12 -12.38 18.90
CA ALA A 36 1.57 -11.04 18.78
C ALA A 36 1.63 -10.49 17.34
N LEU A 37 2.72 -10.74 16.61
CA LEU A 37 2.83 -10.38 15.19
C LEU A 37 1.78 -11.14 14.37
N ASN A 38 1.58 -12.43 14.62
CA ASN A 38 0.53 -13.22 13.97
C ASN A 38 -0.88 -12.71 14.30
N ALA A 39 -1.14 -12.39 15.57
CA ALA A 39 -2.43 -11.83 16.00
C ALA A 39 -2.71 -10.44 15.40
N ASN A 40 -1.66 -9.66 15.15
CA ASN A 40 -1.75 -8.32 14.55
C ASN A 40 -1.44 -8.28 13.05
N ALA A 41 -1.29 -9.44 12.38
CA ALA A 41 -0.93 -9.51 10.96
C ALA A 41 -1.87 -8.70 10.07
N VAL A 42 -3.17 -8.70 10.38
CA VAL A 42 -4.18 -7.89 9.66
C VAL A 42 -3.92 -6.39 9.81
N LYS A 43 -3.52 -5.92 11.00
CA LYS A 43 -3.21 -4.50 11.23
C LYS A 43 -1.92 -4.09 10.52
N ILE A 44 -0.89 -4.94 10.57
CA ILE A 44 0.38 -4.73 9.86
C ILE A 44 0.14 -4.65 8.36
N ALA A 45 -0.65 -5.58 7.81
CA ALA A 45 -1.05 -5.56 6.41
C ALA A 45 -1.90 -4.31 6.06
N ALA A 46 -2.77 -3.86 6.96
CA ALA A 46 -3.55 -2.64 6.76
C ALA A 46 -2.65 -1.40 6.69
N ALA A 47 -1.64 -1.28 7.56
CA ALA A 47 -0.66 -0.19 7.52
C ALA A 47 0.13 -0.18 6.19
N ALA A 48 0.60 -1.35 5.75
CA ALA A 48 1.28 -1.51 4.47
C ALA A 48 0.39 -1.10 3.29
N ASN A 49 -0.87 -1.57 3.29
CA ASN A 49 -1.83 -1.26 2.24
C ASN A 49 -2.19 0.24 2.21
N ALA A 50 -2.33 0.89 3.37
CA ALA A 50 -2.61 2.32 3.46
C ALA A 50 -1.44 3.17 2.92
N ALA A 51 -0.19 2.80 3.24
CA ALA A 51 0.98 3.49 2.71
C ALA A 51 1.13 3.28 1.20
N SER A 52 0.93 2.05 0.72
CA SER A 52 0.92 1.73 -0.71
C SER A 52 -0.12 2.55 -1.46
N ALA A 53 -1.34 2.59 -0.93
CA ALA A 53 -2.47 3.34 -1.47
C ALA A 53 -2.16 4.84 -1.63
N ALA A 54 -1.64 5.45 -0.57
CA ALA A 54 -1.29 6.87 -0.55
C ALA A 54 -0.21 7.19 -1.58
N GLU A 55 0.83 6.34 -1.69
CA GLU A 55 1.90 6.55 -2.66
C GLU A 55 1.42 6.34 -4.10
N ILE A 56 0.58 5.33 -4.37
CA ILE A 56 0.02 5.11 -5.72
C ILE A 56 -0.80 6.34 -6.16
N ILE A 57 -1.66 6.89 -5.30
CA ILE A 57 -2.43 8.10 -5.62
C ILE A 57 -1.50 9.26 -5.93
N LYS A 58 -0.48 9.47 -5.09
CA LYS A 58 0.49 10.56 -5.24
C LYS A 58 1.28 10.42 -6.53
N LEU A 59 1.81 9.24 -6.81
CA LEU A 59 2.57 8.94 -8.03
C LEU A 59 1.69 9.10 -9.27
N ILE A 60 0.44 8.61 -9.29
CA ILE A 60 -0.42 8.83 -10.45
C ILE A 60 -0.66 10.33 -10.70
N LYS A 61 -0.94 11.10 -9.65
CA LYS A 61 -1.14 12.56 -9.77
C LYS A 61 0.11 13.28 -10.29
N LEU A 62 1.30 12.91 -9.83
CA LEU A 62 2.56 13.55 -10.20
C LEU A 62 3.07 13.08 -11.58
N THR A 63 3.01 11.78 -11.84
CA THR A 63 3.55 11.14 -13.04
C THR A 63 2.63 11.30 -14.24
N LEU A 64 1.31 11.23 -14.02
CA LEU A 64 0.32 11.33 -15.09
C LEU A 64 -0.39 12.68 -15.13
N LEU A 65 -0.17 13.59 -14.19
CA LEU A 65 -0.81 14.92 -14.17
C LEU A 65 -2.33 14.86 -14.40
N VAL A 66 -2.96 13.76 -13.96
CA VAL A 66 -4.40 13.55 -14.05
C VAL A 66 -5.06 14.16 -12.82
N PRO A 67 -5.99 15.11 -12.97
CA PRO A 67 -6.70 15.69 -11.83
C PRO A 67 -7.76 14.73 -11.26
N ASN A 68 -8.37 13.89 -12.11
CA ASN A 68 -9.42 12.93 -11.75
C ASN A 68 -9.46 11.74 -12.71
N ILE A 69 -9.91 10.58 -12.22
CA ILE A 69 -10.04 9.35 -12.99
C ILE A 69 -11.52 8.94 -13.00
N ALA A 70 -12.07 8.60 -14.18
CA ALA A 70 -13.49 8.26 -14.37
C ALA A 70 -14.45 9.36 -13.89
N GLY A 71 -14.06 10.62 -14.03
CA GLY A 71 -14.85 11.76 -13.52
C GLY A 71 -14.99 11.82 -12.00
N GLN A 72 -14.23 11.00 -11.25
CA GLN A 72 -14.27 10.95 -9.79
C GLN A 72 -12.90 11.31 -9.19
N PRO A 73 -12.87 11.83 -7.96
CA PRO A 73 -11.63 11.93 -7.20
C PRO A 73 -11.00 10.55 -7.03
N PHE A 74 -9.67 10.51 -7.07
CA PHE A 74 -8.90 9.28 -6.86
C PHE A 74 -9.28 8.56 -5.57
N GLU A 75 -9.49 9.31 -4.49
CA GLU A 75 -9.92 8.77 -3.19
C GLU A 75 -11.21 7.97 -3.32
N THR A 76 -12.20 8.47 -4.07
CA THR A 76 -13.46 7.77 -4.31
C THR A 76 -13.25 6.51 -5.15
N PHE A 77 -12.49 6.60 -6.25
CA PHE A 77 -12.24 5.46 -7.12
C PHE A 77 -11.57 4.29 -6.38
N PHE A 78 -10.61 4.60 -5.53
CA PHE A 78 -9.86 3.59 -4.80
C PHE A 78 -10.50 3.11 -3.49
N THR A 79 -11.59 3.73 -3.04
CA THR A 79 -12.42 3.12 -1.98
C THR A 79 -13.15 1.87 -2.48
N ALA A 80 -13.55 1.85 -3.76
CA ALA A 80 -14.23 0.72 -4.40
C ALA A 80 -13.26 -0.28 -5.07
N THR A 81 -12.06 0.19 -5.45
CA THR A 81 -11.07 -0.60 -6.17
C THR A 81 -9.82 -0.85 -5.33
N PRO A 82 -9.37 -2.10 -5.15
CA PRO A 82 -8.10 -2.38 -4.49
C PRO A 82 -6.94 -1.68 -5.20
N TYR A 83 -6.12 -0.95 -4.44
CA TYR A 83 -4.96 -0.19 -4.95
C TYR A 83 -3.93 -1.04 -5.71
N LYS A 84 -3.85 -2.34 -5.41
CA LYS A 84 -2.95 -3.29 -6.09
C LYS A 84 -3.54 -3.86 -7.39
N ASN A 85 -4.77 -3.52 -7.74
CA ASN A 85 -5.41 -4.00 -8.96
C ASN A 85 -4.93 -3.18 -10.16
N VAL A 86 -3.70 -3.48 -10.61
CA VAL A 86 -3.06 -2.88 -11.79
C VAL A 86 -4.01 -2.89 -12.97
N ALA A 87 -4.65 -4.04 -13.26
CA ALA A 87 -5.52 -4.18 -14.43
C ALA A 87 -6.69 -3.18 -14.41
N ASN A 88 -7.37 -3.02 -13.27
CA ASN A 88 -8.47 -2.07 -13.17
C ASN A 88 -7.98 -0.62 -13.30
N ILE A 89 -6.86 -0.27 -12.65
CA ILE A 89 -6.27 1.07 -12.75
C ILE A 89 -5.86 1.37 -14.20
N THR A 90 -5.19 0.42 -14.85
CA THR A 90 -4.82 0.49 -16.26
C THR A 90 -6.02 0.74 -17.15
N GLN A 91 -7.10 -0.02 -16.98
CA GLN A 91 -8.28 0.11 -17.82
C GLN A 91 -8.89 1.51 -17.71
N VAL A 92 -8.98 2.05 -16.50
CA VAL A 92 -9.60 3.36 -16.29
C VAL A 92 -8.68 4.50 -16.74
N VAL A 93 -7.37 4.42 -16.47
CA VAL A 93 -6.39 5.38 -17.00
C VAL A 93 -6.35 5.34 -18.53
N TYR A 94 -6.40 4.15 -19.12
CA TYR A 94 -6.41 3.99 -20.58
C TYR A 94 -7.70 4.55 -21.19
N SER A 95 -8.86 4.34 -20.56
CA SER A 95 -10.13 4.93 -21.03
C SER A 95 -10.05 6.45 -21.06
N GLU A 96 -9.56 7.08 -19.98
CA GLU A 96 -9.35 8.52 -19.91
C GLU A 96 -8.36 9.01 -20.97
N PHE A 97 -7.24 8.29 -21.13
CA PHE A 97 -6.24 8.59 -22.15
C PHE A 97 -6.85 8.49 -23.56
N ALA A 98 -7.61 7.45 -23.84
CA ALA A 98 -8.22 7.25 -25.14
C ALA A 98 -9.25 8.33 -25.47
N GLN A 99 -10.02 8.79 -24.48
CA GLN A 99 -11.01 9.85 -24.69
C GLN A 99 -10.39 11.24 -24.84
N LYS A 100 -9.38 11.57 -24.03
CA LYS A 100 -8.81 12.93 -23.97
C LYS A 100 -7.66 13.13 -24.94
N CYS A 101 -6.83 12.11 -25.14
CA CYS A 101 -5.54 12.23 -25.81
C CYS A 101 -5.56 11.76 -27.26
N ILE A 102 -6.39 10.76 -27.60
CA ILE A 102 -6.43 10.21 -28.95
C ILE A 102 -7.42 11.03 -29.78
N THR A 103 -6.91 11.73 -30.78
CA THR A 103 -7.76 12.40 -31.77
C THR A 103 -8.33 11.32 -32.69
N ARG A 104 -9.66 11.26 -32.84
CA ARG A 104 -10.34 10.28 -33.73
C ARG A 104 -10.06 10.61 -35.20
N SER A 105 -8.83 10.34 -35.66
CA SER A 105 -8.48 10.36 -37.07
C SER A 105 -9.04 9.09 -37.74
N SER A 106 -9.68 9.29 -38.88
CA SER A 106 -10.56 8.35 -39.56
C SER A 106 -9.89 6.99 -39.90
N GLY A 107 -10.54 5.89 -39.51
CA GLY A 107 -10.59 4.66 -40.30
C GLY A 107 -9.53 3.58 -40.07
N SER A 108 -8.46 3.83 -39.32
CA SER A 108 -7.50 2.76 -39.00
C SER A 108 -7.08 2.80 -37.53
N LEU A 109 -7.40 1.72 -36.82
CA LEU A 109 -7.04 1.48 -35.42
C LEU A 109 -5.54 1.13 -35.30
N ARG A 110 -4.66 1.98 -35.84
CA ARG A 110 -3.22 1.92 -35.57
C ARG A 110 -2.86 3.21 -34.87
N LEU A 111 -2.66 3.12 -33.56
CA LEU A 111 -2.17 4.22 -32.73
C LEU A 111 -0.77 4.61 -33.20
N LEU A 112 -0.68 5.55 -34.13
CA LEU A 112 0.54 6.32 -34.30
C LEU A 112 0.52 7.39 -33.20
N PHE A 113 1.54 7.40 -32.35
CA PHE A 113 1.78 8.44 -31.34
C PHE A 113 1.88 9.87 -31.92
N SER A 114 1.73 10.01 -33.24
CA SER A 114 1.57 11.25 -34.00
C SER A 114 0.19 11.91 -33.81
N ASP A 115 -0.87 11.17 -33.43
CA ASP A 115 -2.24 11.71 -33.31
C ASP A 115 -2.63 12.16 -31.89
N ILE A 116 -1.64 12.26 -30.99
CA ILE A 116 -1.85 12.62 -29.59
C ILE A 116 -1.93 14.13 -29.43
N LYS A 117 -2.96 14.58 -28.72
CA LYS A 117 -3.10 15.96 -28.23
C LYS A 117 -2.03 16.29 -27.19
N ARG A 118 -0.88 16.80 -27.63
CA ARG A 118 0.26 17.16 -26.75
C ARG A 118 0.05 18.46 -25.97
N ASP A 119 -0.99 19.22 -26.30
CA ASP A 119 -1.42 20.43 -25.58
C ASP A 119 -2.05 20.13 -24.22
N ILE A 120 -2.51 18.89 -24.01
CA ILE A 120 -3.09 18.46 -22.74
C ILE A 120 -1.96 17.90 -21.85
N PRO A 121 -1.75 18.47 -20.64
CA PRO A 121 -0.66 18.05 -19.74
C PRO A 121 -0.67 16.55 -19.42
N PHE A 122 -1.84 15.95 -19.21
CA PHE A 122 -2.01 14.50 -19.00
C PHE A 122 -1.48 13.67 -20.17
N CYS A 123 -1.79 14.07 -21.41
CA CYS A 123 -1.39 13.33 -22.59
C CYS A 123 0.13 13.41 -22.81
N GLN A 124 0.70 14.59 -22.54
CA GLN A 124 2.14 14.80 -22.57
C GLN A 124 2.85 13.99 -21.47
N SER A 125 2.31 13.96 -20.25
CA SER A 125 2.93 13.23 -19.13
C SER A 125 2.90 11.72 -19.32
N VAL A 126 1.81 11.18 -19.91
CA VAL A 126 1.77 9.77 -20.36
C VAL A 126 2.88 9.51 -21.38
N TRP A 127 3.01 10.35 -22.41
CA TRP A 127 4.06 10.19 -23.42
C TRP A 127 5.47 10.26 -22.83
N ASN A 128 5.70 11.13 -21.86
CA ASN A 128 6.99 11.27 -21.18
C ASN A 128 7.41 10.00 -20.41
N GLN A 129 6.51 9.03 -20.21
CA GLN A 129 6.85 7.73 -19.64
C GLN A 129 7.53 6.78 -20.63
N ALA A 130 7.52 7.10 -21.94
CA ALA A 130 8.06 6.23 -22.97
C ALA A 130 9.47 5.70 -22.71
N PRO A 131 10.45 6.50 -22.21
CA PRO A 131 11.77 6.00 -21.88
C PRO A 131 11.80 4.95 -20.78
N ALA A 132 10.82 4.97 -19.87
CA ALA A 132 10.72 4.04 -18.74
C ALA A 132 9.93 2.76 -19.06
N VAL A 133 9.11 2.76 -20.12
CA VAL A 133 8.16 1.66 -20.40
C VAL A 133 8.29 1.03 -21.79
N SER A 134 9.06 1.66 -22.68
CA SER A 134 9.23 1.22 -24.07
C SER A 134 10.70 1.18 -24.44
N ARG A 135 11.10 0.17 -25.23
CA ARG A 135 12.43 0.14 -25.87
C ARG A 135 12.40 0.80 -27.24
N THR A 136 13.56 1.30 -27.69
CA THR A 136 13.71 1.83 -29.04
C THR A 136 13.38 0.76 -30.09
N GLY A 137 12.45 1.06 -30.99
CA GLY A 137 11.99 0.12 -32.03
C GLY A 137 10.93 -0.90 -31.57
N GLU A 138 10.51 -0.86 -30.30
CA GLU A 138 9.43 -1.72 -29.80
C GLU A 138 8.06 -1.16 -30.22
N HIS A 139 7.23 -2.01 -30.84
CA HIS A 139 5.83 -1.68 -31.11
C HIS A 139 4.96 -2.14 -29.95
N ILE A 140 4.62 -1.21 -29.06
CA ILE A 140 3.69 -1.44 -27.95
C ILE A 140 2.34 -0.81 -28.22
N SER A 141 1.26 -1.49 -27.83
CA SER A 141 -0.09 -0.94 -27.91
C SER A 141 -0.26 0.17 -26.86
N GLY A 142 -1.23 1.08 -27.06
CA GLY A 142 -1.50 2.14 -26.09
C GLY A 142 -1.96 1.59 -24.73
N ILE A 143 -2.69 0.47 -24.71
CA ILE A 143 -3.12 -0.16 -23.46
C ILE A 143 -1.94 -0.82 -22.74
N ASP A 144 -1.04 -1.49 -23.46
CA ASP A 144 0.17 -2.09 -22.88
C ASP A 144 1.14 -1.02 -22.36
N PHE A 145 1.24 0.12 -23.07
CA PHE A 145 2.00 1.28 -22.60
C PHE A 145 1.50 1.74 -21.23
N ILE A 146 0.19 2.02 -21.12
CA ILE A 146 -0.43 2.45 -19.86
C ILE A 146 -0.30 1.37 -18.80
N HIS A 147 -0.43 0.10 -19.16
CA HIS A 147 -0.25 -1.01 -18.25
C HIS A 147 1.13 -1.00 -17.61
N ARG A 148 2.20 -0.94 -18.42
CA ARG A 148 3.58 -0.86 -17.92
C ARG A 148 3.82 0.38 -17.07
N THR A 149 3.24 1.52 -17.44
CA THR A 149 3.32 2.74 -16.63
C THR A 149 2.68 2.55 -15.26
N VAL A 150 1.46 2.01 -15.19
CA VAL A 150 0.75 1.74 -13.94
C VAL A 150 1.50 0.69 -13.11
N GLN A 151 2.03 -0.36 -13.74
CA GLN A 151 2.86 -1.36 -13.06
C GLN A 151 4.07 -0.72 -12.38
N ASN A 152 4.83 0.11 -13.11
CA ASN A 152 5.99 0.80 -12.53
C ASN A 152 5.62 1.70 -11.34
N ILE A 153 4.43 2.31 -11.35
CA ILE A 153 3.92 3.10 -10.23
C ILE A 153 3.59 2.20 -9.02
N VAL A 154 2.90 1.08 -9.25
CA VAL A 154 2.55 0.14 -8.17
C VAL A 154 3.81 -0.47 -7.56
N THR A 155 4.82 -0.82 -8.37
CA THR A 155 6.11 -1.33 -7.88
C THR A 155 6.85 -0.30 -7.03
N GLN A 156 6.85 0.98 -7.41
CA GLN A 156 7.45 2.03 -6.58
C GLN A 156 6.75 2.20 -5.23
N ALA A 157 5.45 1.89 -5.15
CA ALA A 157 4.70 1.93 -3.91
C ALA A 157 4.94 0.73 -2.98
N GLU A 158 5.73 -0.27 -3.39
CA GLU A 158 6.11 -1.40 -2.52
C GLU A 158 7.08 -0.98 -1.41
N GLU A 159 8.00 -0.05 -1.69
CA GLU A 159 8.94 0.44 -0.69
C GLU A 159 8.24 1.12 0.50
N PRO A 160 7.37 2.13 0.32
CA PRO A 160 6.65 2.74 1.44
C PRO A 160 5.69 1.76 2.13
N ALA A 161 5.13 0.79 1.40
CA ALA A 161 4.31 -0.28 1.98
C ALA A 161 5.14 -1.14 2.95
N ASN A 162 6.32 -1.56 2.52
CA ASN A 162 7.24 -2.36 3.33
C ASN A 162 7.78 -1.57 4.53
N ALA A 163 8.07 -0.28 4.35
CA ALA A 163 8.48 0.59 5.44
C ALA A 163 7.38 0.72 6.51
N ALA A 164 6.13 0.96 6.09
CA ALA A 164 4.99 1.03 7.00
C ALA A 164 4.71 -0.30 7.73
N ALA A 165 4.85 -1.44 7.03
CA ALA A 165 4.76 -2.76 7.65
C ALA A 165 5.81 -2.94 8.77
N LYS A 166 7.07 -2.62 8.48
CA LYS A 166 8.18 -2.71 9.45
C LYS A 166 7.98 -1.79 10.65
N ILE A 167 7.45 -0.59 10.44
CA ILE A 167 7.13 0.35 11.53
C ILE A 167 6.02 -0.23 12.42
N ALA A 168 4.97 -0.80 11.83
CA ALA A 168 3.90 -1.45 12.57
C ALA A 168 4.42 -2.66 13.38
N GLU A 169 5.24 -3.52 12.76
CA GLU A 169 5.90 -4.64 13.46
C GLU A 169 6.77 -4.17 14.63
N ALA A 170 7.61 -3.17 14.40
CA ALA A 170 8.48 -2.60 15.44
C ALA A 170 7.69 -2.01 16.62
N THR A 171 6.53 -1.41 16.33
CA THR A 171 5.63 -0.85 17.36
C THR A 171 5.02 -1.95 18.23
N GLU A 172 4.57 -3.06 17.63
CA GLU A 172 4.07 -4.22 18.38
C GLU A 172 5.18 -4.86 19.22
N ILE A 173 6.38 -5.02 18.66
CA ILE A 173 7.56 -5.55 19.39
C ILE A 173 7.92 -4.66 20.57
N ALA A 174 7.96 -3.33 20.38
CA ALA A 174 8.27 -2.38 21.44
C ALA A 174 7.24 -2.44 22.58
N THR A 175 5.96 -2.63 22.25
CA THR A 175 4.88 -2.76 23.23
C THR A 175 5.07 -4.00 24.11
N ILE A 176 5.50 -5.12 23.53
CA ILE A 176 5.76 -6.38 24.26
C ILE A 176 6.97 -6.23 25.17
N LYS A 177 8.07 -5.64 24.67
CA LYS A 177 9.27 -5.39 25.48
C LYS A 177 9.01 -4.45 26.65
N ALA A 178 8.25 -3.38 26.42
CA ALA A 178 7.84 -2.47 27.49
C ALA A 178 6.93 -3.15 28.53
N ALA A 179 6.11 -4.12 28.12
CA ALA A 179 5.31 -4.92 29.05
C ALA A 179 6.19 -5.84 29.91
N GLU A 180 7.22 -6.45 29.33
CA GLU A 180 8.22 -7.25 30.06
C GLU A 180 8.92 -6.41 31.14
N GLU A 181 9.46 -5.24 30.78
CA GLU A 181 10.13 -4.33 31.71
C GLU A 181 9.24 -3.95 32.91
N LYS A 182 7.99 -3.57 32.66
CA LYS A 182 7.03 -3.23 33.73
C LYS A 182 6.74 -4.40 34.66
N THR A 183 6.70 -5.63 34.13
CA THR A 183 6.50 -6.82 34.98
C THR A 183 7.71 -7.12 35.86
N ILE A 184 8.93 -6.79 35.40
CA ILE A 184 10.17 -6.91 36.18
C ILE A 184 10.18 -5.87 37.31
N GLU A 185 9.83 -4.62 37.02
CA GLU A 185 9.75 -3.54 38.02
C GLU A 185 8.75 -3.87 39.15
N ALA A 186 7.52 -4.28 38.78
CA ALA A 186 6.49 -4.63 39.75
C ALA A 186 6.84 -5.87 40.61
N ALA A 187 7.65 -6.80 40.08
CA ALA A 187 8.12 -7.96 40.84
C ALA A 187 9.23 -7.60 41.84
N ASN A 188 10.08 -6.61 41.50
CA ASN A 188 11.13 -6.12 42.38
C ASN A 188 10.57 -5.26 43.53
N GLU A 189 9.48 -4.52 43.31
CA GLU A 189 8.80 -3.75 44.36
C GLU A 189 8.11 -4.64 45.39
N LYS A 190 7.59 -5.82 45.00
CA LYS A 190 6.94 -6.77 45.92
C LYS A 190 7.91 -7.58 46.79
N LYS A 191 9.22 -7.48 46.55
CA LYS A 191 10.28 -8.13 47.36
C LYS A 191 10.88 -7.23 48.43
N LYS A 192 10.44 -5.97 48.53
CA LYS A 192 10.86 -5.00 49.56
C LYS A 192 9.77 -4.83 50.61
#